data_AF-A0A953RAB3-F1
#
_entry.id   AF-A0A953RAB3-F1
#
_cell.length_a   1.000
_cell.length_b   1.000
_cell.length_c   1.000
_cell.angle_alpha   90.00
_cell.angle_beta   90.00
_cell.angle_gamma   90.00
#
_symmetry.space_group_name_H-M   'P 1'
#
loop_
_entity.id
_entity.type
_entity.pdbx_description
1 polymer ?
#
loop_
_entity_poly.entity_id
_entity_poly.type
_entity_poly.pdbx_seq_one_letter_code
_entity_poly.pdbx_strand_id
1 'polypeptide(L)'
;MEDLSESIMRLIRYRRAPPEATTIFRAWKHDKDILPKLQFQLEMVVESYGKFEPIVHNTQCIRDDGTDVVLRYRPENDATASDALIGFQVKSFGDLTNRKYIQELKAQHYDSFQKVIGLRQYYILLCTSMEDHRRKVQSIAAEFRSTPHTQIIEPAFAYTFLHHPRTRVEAIVKRSLEDKDIVLKLAMEIVELASPSARALVIFLVIQFVLAGTTHFAIHQLLEAAALQEIFRNLGEQQNISERREFEVQVAEDLDMLDAGLIEIEPDSEHVTLRAEQVRAVTAIVADALARYEHDEQHLMAYMFSLLGVWD
;
A
#
# COMPACT_ATOMS: atom_id res chain seq x y z
N MET A 1 -10.41 -11.67 -12.80
CA MET A 1 -11.10 -11.07 -11.65
C MET A 1 -10.05 -11.02 -10.58
N GLU A 2 -9.53 -9.83 -10.26
CA GLU A 2 -8.54 -9.71 -9.20
C GLU A 2 -9.20 -10.11 -7.88
N ASP A 3 -8.63 -11.12 -7.23
CA ASP A 3 -9.15 -11.71 -5.99
C ASP A 3 -8.61 -10.89 -4.81
N LEU A 4 -9.35 -10.79 -3.69
CA LEU A 4 -8.90 -10.11 -2.46
C LEU A 4 -7.49 -10.57 -2.02
N SER A 5 -7.15 -11.83 -2.32
CA SER A 5 -5.83 -12.42 -2.12
C SER A 5 -4.71 -11.70 -2.89
N GLU A 6 -4.97 -11.17 -4.08
CA GLU A 6 -4.03 -10.40 -4.89
C GLU A 6 -3.79 -9.01 -4.31
N SER A 7 -4.84 -8.29 -3.87
CA SER A 7 -4.70 -7.01 -3.17
C SER A 7 -3.87 -7.16 -1.89
N ILE A 8 -4.11 -8.21 -1.11
CA ILE A 8 -3.31 -8.57 0.06
C ILE A 8 -1.85 -8.85 -0.34
N MET A 9 -1.63 -9.58 -1.44
CA MET A 9 -0.28 -9.85 -1.94
C MET A 9 0.47 -8.57 -2.32
N ARG A 10 -0.19 -7.66 -3.04
CA ARG A 10 0.38 -6.37 -3.45
C ARG A 10 0.76 -5.54 -2.23
N LEU A 11 -0.10 -5.50 -1.21
CA LEU A 11 0.19 -4.84 0.07
C LEU A 11 1.39 -5.45 0.78
N ILE A 12 1.44 -6.78 0.88
CA ILE A 12 2.56 -7.49 1.52
C ILE A 12 3.87 -7.20 0.80
N ARG A 13 3.87 -7.19 -0.54
CA ARG A 13 5.08 -7.01 -1.36
C ARG A 13 5.42 -5.54 -1.66
N TYR A 14 4.59 -4.60 -1.23
CA TYR A 14 4.70 -3.17 -1.58
C TYR A 14 6.12 -2.63 -1.48
N ARG A 15 6.73 -2.71 -0.29
CA ARG A 15 8.10 -2.27 -0.09
C ARG A 15 8.78 -3.08 1.00
N ARG A 16 10.05 -3.40 0.77
CA ARG A 16 10.90 -4.03 1.77
C ARG A 16 11.40 -2.98 2.75
N ALA A 17 11.13 -3.17 4.04
CA ALA A 17 11.73 -2.33 5.07
C ALA A 17 13.25 -2.55 5.17
N PRO A 18 14.03 -1.54 5.63
CA PRO A 18 15.43 -1.74 6.00
C PRO A 18 15.56 -2.86 7.05
N PRO A 19 16.62 -3.70 6.98
CA PRO A 19 16.81 -4.78 7.95
C PRO A 19 16.77 -4.32 9.42
N GLU A 20 17.25 -3.12 9.70
CA GLU A 20 17.31 -2.51 11.03
C GLU A 20 15.91 -2.30 11.62
N ALA A 21 14.91 -2.00 10.77
CA ALA A 21 13.51 -1.85 11.20
C ALA A 21 12.94 -3.16 11.77
N THR A 22 13.43 -4.31 11.31
CA THR A 22 12.97 -5.63 11.77
C THR A 22 13.42 -5.97 13.20
N THR A 23 14.34 -5.20 13.78
CA THR A 23 14.79 -5.38 15.17
C THR A 23 13.67 -5.17 16.18
N ILE A 24 12.64 -4.38 15.84
CA ILE A 24 11.46 -4.16 16.69
C ILE A 24 10.77 -5.46 17.11
N PHE A 25 10.82 -6.50 16.24
CA PHE A 25 10.18 -7.77 16.50
C PHE A 25 10.78 -8.53 17.69
N ARG A 26 11.98 -8.16 18.16
CA ARG A 26 12.54 -8.70 19.42
C ARG A 26 11.65 -8.36 20.63
N ALA A 27 11.01 -7.20 20.61
CA ALA A 27 10.18 -6.71 21.71
C ALA A 27 8.72 -7.16 21.62
N TRP A 28 8.23 -7.44 20.40
CA TRP A 28 6.83 -7.80 20.16
C TRP A 28 6.53 -9.24 20.60
N LYS A 29 5.38 -9.43 21.25
CA LYS A 29 4.83 -10.72 21.64
C LYS A 29 3.79 -11.17 20.62
N HIS A 30 3.76 -12.49 20.38
CA HIS A 30 2.88 -13.13 19.41
C HIS A 30 1.42 -12.68 19.58
N ASP A 31 0.79 -13.02 20.71
CA ASP A 31 -0.64 -12.74 20.94
C ASP A 31 -0.96 -11.29 21.26
N LYS A 32 -0.04 -10.58 21.90
CA LYS A 32 -0.30 -9.22 22.43
C LYS A 32 -0.09 -8.14 21.36
N ASP A 33 0.91 -8.31 20.51
CA ASP A 33 1.36 -7.24 19.60
C ASP A 33 1.15 -7.64 18.12
N ILE A 34 1.52 -8.87 17.74
CA ILE A 34 1.55 -9.27 16.33
C ILE A 34 0.17 -9.62 15.80
N LEU A 35 -0.56 -10.53 16.46
CA LEU A 35 -1.88 -10.96 16.00
C LEU A 35 -2.89 -9.80 15.92
N PRO A 36 -2.98 -8.90 16.92
CA PRO A 36 -3.90 -7.77 16.83
C PRO A 36 -3.57 -6.82 15.67
N LYS A 37 -2.28 -6.58 15.39
CA LYS A 37 -1.85 -5.76 14.25
C LYS A 37 -2.17 -6.43 12.92
N LEU A 38 -1.96 -7.74 12.81
CA LEU A 38 -2.30 -8.50 11.61
C LEU A 38 -3.80 -8.46 11.35
N GLN A 39 -4.61 -8.73 12.38
CA GLN A 39 -6.07 -8.67 12.29
C GLN A 39 -6.54 -7.28 11.84
N PHE A 40 -6.06 -6.22 12.50
CA PHE A 40 -6.40 -4.84 12.15
C PHE A 40 -6.06 -4.51 10.69
N GLN A 41 -4.89 -4.94 10.19
CA GLN A 41 -4.53 -4.72 8.79
C GLN A 41 -5.46 -5.48 7.84
N LEU A 42 -5.79 -6.74 8.12
CA LEU A 42 -6.68 -7.52 7.27
C LEU A 42 -8.11 -6.95 7.23
N GLU A 43 -8.63 -6.54 8.39
CA GLU A 43 -9.93 -5.86 8.49
C GLU A 43 -9.93 -4.57 7.67
N MET A 44 -8.88 -3.75 7.78
CA MET A 44 -8.74 -2.52 6.99
C MET A 44 -8.72 -2.78 5.48
N VAL A 45 -8.04 -3.85 5.02
CA VAL A 45 -8.06 -4.24 3.61
C VAL A 45 -9.47 -4.59 3.16
N VAL A 46 -10.19 -5.39 3.95
CA VAL A 46 -11.54 -5.83 3.57
C VAL A 46 -12.55 -4.68 3.63
N GLU A 47 -12.47 -3.82 4.65
CA GLU A 47 -13.29 -2.60 4.72
C GLU A 47 -13.05 -1.69 3.51
N SER A 48 -11.80 -1.53 3.10
CA SER A 48 -11.45 -0.74 1.91
C SER A 48 -12.02 -1.35 0.64
N TYR A 49 -11.98 -2.68 0.51
CA TYR A 49 -12.55 -3.39 -0.64
C TYR A 49 -14.08 -3.30 -0.63
N GLY A 50 -14.69 -3.39 0.56
CA GLY A 50 -16.13 -3.24 0.81
C GLY A 50 -16.73 -1.93 0.31
N LYS A 51 -15.92 -0.88 0.15
CA LYS A 51 -16.34 0.40 -0.42
C LYS A 51 -16.61 0.34 -1.93
N PHE A 52 -16.15 -0.70 -2.61
CA PHE A 52 -16.33 -0.87 -4.06
C PHE A 52 -17.21 -2.07 -4.40
N GLU A 53 -17.04 -3.16 -3.66
CA GLU A 53 -17.79 -4.39 -3.84
C GLU A 53 -18.23 -4.89 -2.47
N PRO A 54 -19.54 -5.13 -2.25
CA PRO A 54 -20.01 -5.65 -0.97
C PRO A 54 -19.42 -7.04 -0.71
N ILE A 55 -18.73 -7.19 0.42
CA ILE A 55 -18.09 -8.44 0.84
C ILE A 55 -18.55 -8.79 2.25
N VAL A 56 -19.01 -10.03 2.43
CA VAL A 56 -19.21 -10.61 3.75
C VAL A 56 -17.90 -11.24 4.19
N HIS A 57 -17.40 -10.86 5.37
CA HIS A 57 -16.15 -11.40 5.88
C HIS A 57 -16.17 -11.66 7.39
N ASN A 58 -15.22 -12.49 7.83
CA ASN A 58 -14.92 -12.70 9.24
C ASN A 58 -13.43 -13.01 9.40
N THR A 59 -12.76 -12.31 10.30
CA THR A 59 -11.38 -12.56 10.69
C THR A 59 -11.37 -13.27 12.05
N GLN A 60 -10.91 -14.51 12.08
CA GLN A 60 -10.93 -15.34 13.29
C GLN A 60 -9.53 -15.75 13.71
N CYS A 61 -9.21 -15.62 15.00
CA CYS A 61 -8.01 -16.22 15.57
C CYS A 61 -8.29 -17.69 15.94
N ILE A 62 -7.50 -18.63 15.40
CA ILE A 62 -7.65 -20.07 15.71
C ILE A 62 -6.45 -20.48 16.56
N ARG A 63 -6.69 -21.01 17.77
CA ARG A 63 -5.58 -21.32 18.68
C ARG A 63 -4.94 -22.69 18.49
N ASP A 64 -5.53 -23.61 17.72
CA ASP A 64 -5.12 -25.03 17.76
C ASP A 64 -5.04 -25.79 16.42
N ASP A 65 -5.24 -25.12 15.27
CA ASP A 65 -5.26 -25.78 13.95
C ASP A 65 -4.09 -25.41 13.03
N GLY A 66 -3.01 -24.88 13.61
CA GLY A 66 -1.80 -24.53 12.86
C GLY A 66 -1.94 -23.29 11.97
N THR A 67 -3.04 -22.55 12.10
CA THR A 67 -3.25 -21.22 11.51
C THR A 67 -3.59 -20.27 12.64
N ASP A 68 -2.91 -19.12 12.74
CA ASP A 68 -3.17 -18.17 13.82
C ASP A 68 -4.35 -17.24 13.49
N VAL A 69 -4.48 -16.82 12.22
CA VAL A 69 -5.58 -15.96 11.73
C VAL A 69 -6.15 -16.52 10.43
N VAL A 70 -7.47 -16.65 10.34
CA VAL A 70 -8.18 -16.98 9.10
C VAL A 70 -9.05 -15.80 8.68
N LEU A 71 -8.84 -15.30 7.47
CA LEU A 71 -9.74 -14.40 6.79
C LEU A 71 -10.69 -15.20 5.91
N ARG A 72 -11.97 -15.18 6.27
CA ARG A 72 -13.06 -15.71 5.47
C ARG A 72 -13.71 -14.58 4.71
N TYR A 73 -13.92 -14.74 3.41
CA TYR A 73 -14.64 -13.77 2.61
C TYR A 73 -15.44 -14.43 1.48
N ARG A 74 -16.52 -13.74 1.08
CA ARG A 74 -17.30 -14.05 -0.12
C ARG A 74 -17.89 -12.76 -0.71
N PRO A 75 -17.98 -12.65 -2.05
CA PRO A 75 -18.76 -11.59 -2.68
C PRO A 75 -20.23 -11.70 -2.26
N GLU A 76 -20.85 -10.60 -1.81
CA GLU A 76 -22.24 -10.64 -1.35
C GLU A 76 -23.23 -10.94 -2.50
N ASN A 77 -22.84 -10.56 -3.72
CA ASN A 77 -23.65 -10.72 -4.93
C ASN A 77 -23.69 -12.16 -5.48
N ASP A 78 -22.90 -13.08 -4.92
CA ASP A 78 -22.90 -14.50 -5.28
C ASP A 78 -23.22 -15.37 -4.06
N ALA A 79 -24.51 -15.48 -3.76
CA ALA A 79 -25.01 -16.32 -2.67
C ALA A 79 -24.71 -17.82 -2.88
N THR A 80 -24.28 -18.23 -4.08
CA THR A 80 -23.91 -19.61 -4.39
C THR A 80 -22.41 -19.87 -4.30
N ALA A 81 -21.58 -18.81 -4.19
CA ALA A 81 -20.15 -18.95 -3.99
C ALA A 81 -19.85 -19.55 -2.61
N SER A 82 -18.94 -20.52 -2.60
CA SER A 82 -18.36 -21.02 -1.36
C SER A 82 -17.43 -19.98 -0.74
N ASP A 83 -17.43 -19.91 0.58
CA ASP A 83 -16.50 -19.07 1.34
C ASP A 83 -15.06 -19.33 0.89
N ALA A 84 -14.34 -18.26 0.50
CA ALA A 84 -12.91 -18.32 0.28
C ALA A 84 -12.20 -18.07 1.63
N LEU A 85 -11.21 -18.92 1.94
CA LEU A 85 -10.43 -18.81 3.17
C LEU A 85 -8.97 -18.51 2.84
N ILE A 86 -8.42 -17.50 3.51
CA ILE A 86 -6.99 -17.17 3.51
C ILE A 86 -6.50 -17.36 4.94
N GLY A 87 -5.47 -18.19 5.11
CA GLY A 87 -4.87 -18.49 6.41
C GLY A 87 -3.53 -17.77 6.58
N PHE A 88 -3.27 -17.31 7.80
CA PHE A 88 -2.01 -16.72 8.22
C PHE A 88 -1.48 -17.45 9.45
N GLN A 89 -0.28 -18.00 9.33
CA GLN A 89 0.51 -18.44 10.48
C GLN A 89 1.64 -17.44 10.70
N VAL A 90 1.73 -16.96 11.92
CA VAL A 90 2.75 -16.05 12.42
C VAL A 90 3.85 -16.85 13.10
N LYS A 91 5.10 -16.44 12.89
CA LYS A 91 6.23 -16.86 13.71
C LYS A 91 6.92 -15.65 14.29
N SER A 92 6.79 -15.49 15.60
CA SER A 92 7.42 -14.42 16.35
C SER A 92 8.92 -14.68 16.54
N PHE A 93 9.64 -13.66 17.00
CA PHE A 93 11.05 -13.78 17.37
C PHE A 93 11.27 -14.91 18.39
N GLY A 94 10.39 -15.02 19.38
CA GLY A 94 10.44 -16.06 20.41
C GLY A 94 10.24 -17.46 19.85
N ASP A 95 9.26 -17.66 18.95
CA ASP A 95 8.94 -18.97 18.35
C ASP A 95 10.15 -19.55 17.62
N LEU A 96 10.89 -18.69 16.92
CA LEU A 96 12.05 -19.10 16.16
C LEU A 96 13.26 -19.42 17.03
N THR A 97 13.25 -19.17 18.35
CA THR A 97 14.34 -19.59 19.24
C THR A 97 14.37 -21.11 19.43
N ASN A 98 13.23 -21.78 19.28
CA ASN A 98 13.11 -23.23 19.38
C ASN A 98 13.94 -23.93 18.28
N ARG A 99 14.63 -25.02 18.63
CA ARG A 99 15.42 -25.83 17.67
C ARG A 99 14.54 -26.66 16.74
N LYS A 100 13.29 -26.95 17.13
CA LYS A 100 12.32 -27.74 16.35
C LYS A 100 11.40 -26.89 15.47
N TYR A 101 11.68 -25.60 15.32
CA TYR A 101 10.83 -24.64 14.60
C TYR A 101 10.39 -25.10 13.20
N ILE A 102 11.25 -25.77 12.42
CA ILE A 102 10.89 -26.31 11.10
C ILE A 102 9.89 -27.46 11.22
N GLN A 103 10.12 -28.39 12.14
CA GLN A 103 9.24 -29.55 12.33
C GLN A 103 7.85 -29.10 12.78
N GLU A 104 7.80 -28.14 13.71
CA GLU A 104 6.55 -27.55 14.20
C GLU A 104 5.83 -26.80 13.08
N LEU A 105 6.54 -25.97 12.29
CA LEU A 105 5.93 -25.23 11.19
C LEU A 105 5.37 -26.14 10.09
N LYS A 106 6.04 -27.27 9.81
CA LYS A 106 5.53 -28.28 8.86
C LYS A 106 4.29 -28.98 9.38
N ALA A 107 4.26 -29.34 10.66
CA ALA A 107 3.08 -29.94 11.28
C ALA A 107 1.88 -28.98 11.25
N GLN A 108 2.11 -27.71 11.61
CA GLN A 108 1.08 -26.67 11.57
C GLN A 108 0.57 -26.38 10.15
N HIS A 109 1.47 -26.34 9.16
CA HIS A 109 1.09 -26.21 7.76
C HIS A 109 0.20 -27.37 7.31
N TYR A 110 0.61 -28.61 7.63
CA TYR A 110 -0.19 -29.80 7.31
C TYR A 110 -1.56 -29.75 7.98
N ASP A 111 -1.61 -29.44 9.27
CA ASP A 111 -2.85 -29.32 10.04
C ASP A 111 -3.78 -28.25 9.46
N SER A 112 -3.24 -27.11 9.02
CA SER A 112 -4.02 -26.03 8.41
C SER A 112 -4.75 -26.51 7.17
N PHE A 113 -4.06 -27.18 6.25
CA PHE A 113 -4.70 -27.67 5.01
C PHE A 113 -5.65 -28.86 5.24
N GLN A 114 -5.49 -29.60 6.34
CA GLN A 114 -6.40 -30.70 6.69
C GLN A 114 -7.65 -30.22 7.43
N LYS A 115 -7.50 -29.25 8.34
CA LYS A 115 -8.57 -28.85 9.29
C LYS A 115 -9.31 -27.59 8.85
N VAL A 116 -8.64 -26.65 8.17
CA VAL A 116 -9.26 -25.43 7.63
C VAL A 116 -9.83 -25.73 6.24
N ILE A 117 -11.01 -26.34 6.21
CA ILE A 117 -11.66 -26.77 4.96
C ILE A 117 -11.95 -25.56 4.06
N GLY A 118 -11.39 -25.56 2.85
CA GLY A 118 -11.56 -24.47 1.88
C GLY A 118 -10.43 -23.43 1.88
N LEU A 119 -9.35 -23.68 2.61
CA LEU A 119 -8.13 -22.87 2.59
C LEU A 119 -7.55 -22.78 1.17
N ARG A 120 -7.64 -21.59 0.55
CA ARG A 120 -7.18 -21.32 -0.82
C ARG A 120 -5.73 -20.83 -0.88
N GLN A 121 -5.35 -20.05 0.11
CA GLN A 121 -4.03 -19.45 0.20
C GLN A 121 -3.59 -19.40 1.66
N TYR A 122 -2.31 -19.72 1.89
CA TYR A 122 -1.71 -19.77 3.21
C TYR A 122 -0.44 -18.93 3.25
N TYR A 123 -0.33 -18.07 4.25
CA TYR A 123 0.81 -17.18 4.44
C TYR A 123 1.52 -17.52 5.74
N ILE A 124 2.84 -17.62 5.68
CA ILE A 124 3.68 -17.74 6.87
C ILE A 124 4.40 -16.41 7.07
N LEU A 125 3.93 -15.63 8.04
CA LEU A 125 4.42 -14.30 8.37
C LEU A 125 5.55 -14.39 9.40
N LEU A 126 6.79 -14.13 8.97
CA LEU A 126 7.97 -14.22 9.82
C LEU A 126 8.23 -12.88 10.52
N CYS A 127 7.77 -12.74 11.75
CA CYS A 127 7.95 -11.54 12.56
C CYS A 127 9.18 -11.68 13.47
N THR A 128 10.37 -11.57 12.87
CA THR A 128 11.65 -11.73 13.56
C THR A 128 12.70 -10.74 13.06
N SER A 129 13.79 -10.55 13.81
CA SER A 129 14.94 -9.75 13.36
C SER A 129 15.75 -10.47 12.28
N MET A 130 16.05 -9.76 11.19
CA MET A 130 16.93 -10.22 10.10
C MET A 130 18.40 -10.24 10.48
N GLU A 131 18.79 -9.57 11.57
CA GLU A 131 20.17 -9.64 12.10
C GLU A 131 20.41 -10.97 12.82
N ASP A 132 19.45 -11.42 13.63
CA ASP A 132 19.62 -12.59 14.50
C ASP A 132 19.26 -13.89 13.79
N HIS A 133 18.18 -13.89 13.00
CA HIS A 133 17.55 -15.11 12.50
C HIS A 133 17.64 -15.27 10.98
N ARG A 134 18.56 -14.57 10.30
CA ARG A 134 18.75 -14.63 8.83
C ARG A 134 18.79 -16.06 8.29
N ARG A 135 19.62 -16.92 8.87
CA ARG A 135 19.76 -18.33 8.44
C ARG A 135 18.47 -19.13 8.63
N LYS A 136 17.71 -18.87 9.71
CA LYS A 136 16.43 -19.53 9.96
C LYS A 136 15.38 -19.09 8.95
N VAL A 137 15.29 -17.79 8.67
CA VAL A 137 14.41 -17.22 7.63
C VAL A 137 14.72 -17.86 6.27
N GLN A 138 15.99 -17.93 5.88
CA GLN A 138 16.41 -18.58 4.62
C GLN A 138 16.05 -20.07 4.59
N SER A 139 16.22 -20.77 5.72
CA SER A 139 15.85 -22.19 5.82
C SER A 139 14.35 -22.42 5.66
N ILE A 140 13.51 -21.58 6.27
CA ILE A 140 12.04 -21.65 6.12
C ILE A 140 11.66 -21.33 4.68
N ALA A 141 12.20 -20.26 4.10
CA ALA A 141 11.95 -19.89 2.72
C ALA A 141 12.34 -21.00 1.72
N ALA A 142 13.44 -21.71 1.98
CA ALA A 142 13.86 -22.84 1.17
C ALA A 142 12.93 -24.05 1.31
N GLU A 143 12.51 -24.38 2.54
CA GLU A 143 11.62 -25.52 2.84
C GLU A 143 10.27 -25.38 2.12
N PHE A 144 9.69 -24.19 2.13
CA PHE A 144 8.34 -23.95 1.60
C PHE A 144 8.32 -23.38 0.16
N ARG A 145 9.48 -23.26 -0.50
CA ARG A 145 9.59 -22.62 -1.83
C ARG A 145 8.68 -23.25 -2.88
N SER A 146 8.58 -24.58 -2.86
CA SER A 146 7.82 -25.36 -3.84
C SER A 146 6.48 -25.84 -3.28
N THR A 147 6.07 -25.35 -2.11
CA THR A 147 4.81 -25.74 -1.49
C THR A 147 3.65 -24.97 -2.14
N PRO A 148 2.70 -25.64 -2.80
CA PRO A 148 1.58 -24.96 -3.45
C PRO A 148 0.77 -24.12 -2.47
N HIS A 149 0.18 -23.02 -2.98
CA HIS A 149 -0.72 -22.15 -2.21
C HIS A 149 -0.13 -21.61 -0.91
N THR A 150 1.19 -21.63 -0.75
CA THR A 150 1.89 -21.24 0.47
C THR A 150 2.91 -20.16 0.13
N GLN A 151 2.92 -19.07 0.91
CA GLN A 151 3.92 -18.01 0.73
C GLN A 151 4.59 -17.65 2.05
N ILE A 152 5.91 -17.56 2.00
CA ILE A 152 6.72 -17.07 3.12
C ILE A 152 6.87 -15.57 2.99
N ILE A 153 6.45 -14.85 4.02
CA ILE A 153 6.60 -13.41 4.10
C ILE A 153 7.79 -13.11 4.99
N GLU A 154 8.87 -12.62 4.37
CA GLU A 154 10.10 -12.26 5.08
C GLU A 154 9.85 -11.11 6.07
N PRO A 155 10.69 -10.98 7.12
CA PRO A 155 10.43 -10.00 8.17
C PRO A 155 10.39 -8.55 7.71
N ALA A 156 11.16 -8.18 6.69
CA ALA A 156 11.13 -6.83 6.15
C ALA A 156 9.80 -6.49 5.46
N PHE A 157 9.16 -7.47 4.80
CA PHE A 157 7.83 -7.30 4.22
C PHE A 157 6.74 -7.39 5.30
N ALA A 158 6.89 -8.31 6.25
CA ALA A 158 6.00 -8.41 7.40
C ALA A 158 5.94 -7.09 8.19
N TYR A 159 7.09 -6.46 8.42
CA TYR A 159 7.17 -5.16 9.07
C TYR A 159 6.38 -4.11 8.30
N THR A 160 6.63 -3.96 7.00
CA THR A 160 5.92 -2.97 6.17
C THR A 160 4.41 -3.22 6.19
N PHE A 161 3.98 -4.47 5.97
CA PHE A 161 2.57 -4.83 5.94
C PHE A 161 1.85 -4.50 7.25
N LEU A 162 2.46 -4.82 8.39
CA LEU A 162 1.88 -4.54 9.72
C LEU A 162 1.84 -3.04 10.08
N HIS A 163 2.49 -2.19 9.28
CA HIS A 163 2.58 -0.73 9.50
C HIS A 163 2.01 0.09 8.34
N HIS A 164 1.28 -0.52 7.39
CA HIS A 164 0.66 0.26 6.33
C HIS A 164 -0.32 1.28 6.92
N PRO A 165 -0.23 2.56 6.53
CA PRO A 165 -1.24 3.54 6.89
C PRO A 165 -2.52 3.28 6.08
N ARG A 166 -3.66 3.72 6.63
CA ARG A 166 -4.98 3.54 6.01
C ARG A 166 -5.05 4.04 4.57
N THR A 167 -4.54 5.25 4.33
CA THR A 167 -4.49 5.86 2.99
C THR A 167 -3.78 5.00 1.96
N ARG A 168 -2.73 4.26 2.37
CA ARG A 168 -2.01 3.36 1.47
C ARG A 168 -2.80 2.07 1.19
N VAL A 169 -3.44 1.52 2.21
CA VAL A 169 -4.31 0.35 2.03
C VAL A 169 -5.44 0.68 1.05
N GLU A 170 -6.13 1.80 1.28
CA GLU A 170 -7.22 2.27 0.43
C GLU A 170 -6.75 2.53 -1.02
N ALA A 171 -5.57 3.14 -1.19
CA ALA A 171 -5.00 3.40 -2.51
C ALA A 171 -4.66 2.10 -3.27
N ILE A 172 -3.99 1.14 -2.63
CA ILE A 172 -3.61 -0.12 -3.28
C ILE A 172 -4.84 -0.97 -3.61
N VAL A 173 -5.84 -0.98 -2.73
CA VAL A 173 -7.12 -1.66 -3.01
C VAL A 173 -7.81 -1.01 -4.20
N LYS A 174 -7.92 0.33 -4.27
CA LYS A 174 -8.50 1.00 -5.44
C LYS A 174 -7.69 0.68 -6.71
N ARG A 175 -6.36 0.63 -6.63
CA ARG A 175 -5.49 0.30 -7.76
C ARG A 175 -5.63 -1.15 -8.23
N SER A 176 -5.94 -2.11 -7.35
CA SER A 176 -6.32 -3.47 -7.80
C SER A 176 -7.65 -3.55 -8.55
N LEU A 177 -8.39 -2.43 -8.64
CA LEU A 177 -9.62 -2.32 -9.42
C LEU A 177 -9.42 -1.50 -10.71
N GLU A 178 -8.18 -1.08 -11.03
CA GLU A 178 -7.84 -0.23 -12.18
C GLU A 178 -8.39 -0.76 -13.50
N ASP A 179 -8.26 -2.06 -13.78
CA ASP A 179 -8.75 -2.68 -15.02
C ASP A 179 -10.27 -2.49 -15.24
N LYS A 180 -11.03 -2.21 -14.17
CA LYS A 180 -12.47 -1.96 -14.20
C LYS A 180 -12.83 -0.48 -14.05
N ASP A 181 -11.89 0.35 -13.60
CA ASP A 181 -12.09 1.77 -13.33
C ASP A 181 -11.46 2.62 -14.44
N ILE A 182 -12.28 2.92 -15.46
CA ILE A 182 -11.86 3.77 -16.59
C ILE A 182 -11.37 5.15 -16.14
N VAL A 183 -11.89 5.69 -15.04
CA VAL A 183 -11.48 7.00 -14.53
C VAL A 183 -10.09 6.90 -13.91
N LEU A 184 -9.82 5.84 -13.13
CA LEU A 184 -8.48 5.58 -12.59
C LEU A 184 -7.45 5.38 -13.72
N LYS A 185 -7.78 4.57 -14.72
CA LYS A 185 -6.89 4.34 -15.86
C LYS A 185 -6.52 5.63 -16.57
N LEU A 186 -7.51 6.47 -16.90
CA LEU A 186 -7.26 7.77 -17.55
C LEU A 186 -6.44 8.71 -16.66
N ALA A 187 -6.67 8.71 -15.34
CA ALA A 187 -5.88 9.52 -14.43
C ALA A 187 -4.42 9.06 -14.34
N MET A 188 -4.18 7.74 -14.37
CA MET A 188 -2.83 7.17 -14.42
C MET A 188 -2.13 7.54 -15.73
N GLU A 189 -2.79 7.41 -16.88
CA GLU A 189 -2.26 7.83 -18.18
C GLU A 189 -1.87 9.32 -18.22
N ILE A 190 -2.67 10.20 -17.58
CA ILE A 190 -2.38 11.64 -17.47
C ILE A 190 -1.07 11.90 -16.72
N VAL A 191 -0.82 11.18 -15.62
CA VAL A 191 0.35 11.43 -14.77
C VAL A 191 1.57 10.57 -15.15
N GLU A 192 1.40 9.47 -15.89
CA GLU A 192 2.46 8.52 -16.22
C GLU A 192 3.62 9.17 -17.00
N LEU A 193 3.30 10.15 -17.85
CA LEU A 193 4.26 10.88 -18.69
C LEU A 193 5.19 11.83 -17.91
N ALA A 194 4.90 12.09 -16.63
CA ALA A 194 5.65 13.01 -15.80
C ALA A 194 6.71 12.30 -14.94
N SER A 195 7.79 13.02 -14.60
CA SER A 195 8.73 12.61 -13.55
C SER A 195 7.98 12.42 -12.21
N PRO A 196 8.47 11.61 -11.25
CA PRO A 196 7.79 11.45 -9.96
C PRO A 196 7.53 12.77 -9.22
N SER A 197 8.42 13.76 -9.34
CA SER A 197 8.25 15.09 -8.76
C SER A 197 7.20 15.92 -9.52
N ALA A 198 7.18 15.88 -10.86
CA ALA A 198 6.14 16.52 -11.67
C ALA A 198 4.75 15.88 -11.46
N ARG A 199 4.69 14.55 -11.24
CA ARG A 199 3.46 13.87 -10.81
C ARG A 199 2.96 14.38 -9.47
N ALA A 200 3.85 14.50 -8.49
CA ALA A 200 3.54 15.08 -7.19
C ALA A 200 3.01 16.51 -7.32
N LEU A 201 3.65 17.33 -8.16
CA LEU A 201 3.26 18.72 -8.41
C LEU A 201 1.86 18.81 -9.03
N VAL A 202 1.57 18.07 -10.12
CA VAL A 202 0.24 18.15 -10.75
C VAL A 202 -0.86 17.64 -9.83
N ILE A 203 -0.61 16.58 -9.06
CA ILE A 203 -1.58 16.08 -8.08
C ILE A 203 -1.82 17.13 -6.98
N PHE A 204 -0.77 17.79 -6.50
CA PHE A 204 -0.89 18.89 -5.54
C PHE A 204 -1.77 20.02 -6.10
N LEU A 205 -1.52 20.48 -7.34
CA LEU A 205 -2.32 21.52 -7.99
C LEU A 205 -3.79 21.10 -8.15
N VAL A 206 -4.06 19.85 -8.53
CA VAL A 206 -5.44 19.34 -8.66
C VAL A 206 -6.15 19.31 -7.30
N ILE A 207 -5.46 18.91 -6.24
CA ILE A 207 -6.04 18.90 -4.89
C ILE A 207 -6.38 20.32 -4.44
N GLN A 208 -5.47 21.28 -4.63
CA GLN A 208 -5.74 22.69 -4.32
C GLN A 208 -6.90 23.24 -5.16
N PHE A 209 -6.98 22.87 -6.44
CA PHE A 209 -8.11 23.24 -7.29
C PHE A 209 -9.43 22.70 -6.76
N VAL A 210 -9.49 21.42 -6.36
CA VAL A 210 -10.73 20.82 -5.82
C VAL A 210 -11.14 21.44 -4.49
N LEU A 211 -10.18 21.74 -3.61
CA LEU A 211 -10.46 22.27 -2.28
C LEU A 211 -10.77 23.77 -2.29
N ALA A 212 -10.03 24.57 -3.06
CA ALA A 212 -10.13 26.03 -3.07
C ALA A 212 -10.94 26.59 -4.26
N GLY A 213 -11.20 25.79 -5.29
CA GLY A 213 -11.94 26.19 -6.49
C GLY A 213 -11.16 27.10 -7.44
N THR A 214 -9.85 27.24 -7.28
CA THR A 214 -8.99 28.06 -8.16
C THR A 214 -8.14 27.20 -9.08
N THR A 215 -8.02 27.62 -10.33
CA THR A 215 -7.08 27.03 -11.30
C THR A 215 -5.81 27.86 -11.45
N HIS A 216 -5.74 29.05 -10.85
CA HIS A 216 -4.61 29.98 -10.97
C HIS A 216 -3.80 29.94 -9.68
N PHE A 217 -2.49 29.70 -9.81
CA PHE A 217 -1.57 29.52 -8.70
C PHE A 217 -0.35 30.43 -8.87
N ALA A 218 0.01 31.17 -7.84
CA ALA A 218 1.24 31.96 -7.86
C ALA A 218 2.45 31.06 -7.54
N ILE A 219 3.52 31.18 -8.32
CA ILE A 219 4.72 30.33 -8.19
C ILE A 219 5.33 30.47 -6.79
N HIS A 220 5.40 31.67 -6.22
CA HIS A 220 5.91 31.86 -4.85
C HIS A 220 5.13 31.05 -3.81
N GLN A 221 3.81 30.88 -3.96
CA GLN A 221 3.00 30.08 -3.04
C GLN A 221 3.30 28.58 -3.18
N LEU A 222 3.61 28.11 -4.39
CA LEU A 222 4.06 26.75 -4.61
C LEU A 222 5.42 26.51 -3.95
N LEU A 223 6.33 27.48 -4.05
CA LEU A 223 7.64 27.42 -3.44
C LEU A 223 7.59 27.46 -1.90
N GLU A 224 6.61 28.16 -1.32
CA GLU A 224 6.40 28.23 0.14
C GLU A 224 5.56 27.06 0.69
N ALA A 225 4.98 26.21 -0.17
CA ALA A 225 4.12 25.12 0.25
C ALA A 225 4.92 24.03 0.99
N ALA A 226 4.84 24.02 2.32
CA ALA A 226 5.55 23.07 3.19
C ALA A 226 5.25 21.61 2.82
N ALA A 227 4.02 21.31 2.41
CA ALA A 227 3.65 19.98 1.93
C ALA A 227 4.50 19.59 0.71
N LEU A 228 4.57 20.45 -0.31
CA LEU A 228 5.30 20.19 -1.55
C LEU A 228 6.82 20.04 -1.30
N GLN A 229 7.39 20.90 -0.46
CA GLN A 229 8.80 20.80 -0.05
C GLN A 229 9.11 19.46 0.61
N GLU A 230 8.26 19.02 1.54
CA GLU A 230 8.42 17.74 2.24
C GLU A 230 8.39 16.56 1.25
N ILE A 231 7.49 16.62 0.27
CA ILE A 231 7.32 15.58 -0.75
C ILE A 231 8.55 15.49 -1.64
N PHE A 232 9.04 16.62 -2.14
CA PHE A 232 10.22 16.67 -3.01
C PHE A 232 11.47 16.21 -2.27
N ARG A 233 11.62 16.58 -0.98
CA ARG A 233 12.69 16.08 -0.13
C ARG A 233 12.64 14.56 0.00
N ASN A 234 11.46 14.01 0.29
CA ASN A 234 11.28 12.56 0.46
C ASN A 234 11.53 11.78 -0.84
N LEU A 235 11.12 12.33 -2.00
CA LEU A 235 11.42 11.75 -3.32
C LEU A 235 12.93 11.76 -3.60
N GLY A 236 13.62 12.87 -3.32
CA GLY A 236 15.06 12.98 -3.49
C GLY A 236 15.85 12.00 -2.61
N GLU A 237 15.41 11.78 -1.37
CA GLU A 237 16.00 10.77 -0.47
C GLU A 237 15.79 9.33 -0.95
N GLN A 238 14.63 9.04 -1.56
CA GLN A 238 14.33 7.71 -2.09
C GLN A 238 15.09 7.38 -3.37
N GLN A 239 15.37 8.38 -4.20
CA GLN A 239 16.00 8.19 -5.52
C GLN A 239 17.54 8.17 -5.47
N ASN A 240 18.18 8.28 -4.28
CA ASN A 240 19.64 8.27 -4.11
C ASN A 240 20.37 9.24 -5.05
N ILE A 241 19.73 10.37 -5.40
CA ILE A 241 20.31 11.33 -6.32
C ILE A 241 21.47 12.02 -5.59
N SER A 242 22.70 11.75 -6.03
CA SER A 242 23.92 12.36 -5.49
C SER A 242 23.96 13.89 -5.69
N GLU A 243 23.12 14.41 -6.57
CA GLU A 243 22.91 15.82 -6.83
C GLU A 243 21.54 16.22 -6.31
N ARG A 244 21.44 16.58 -5.03
CA ARG A 244 20.26 17.30 -4.52
C ARG A 244 20.17 18.61 -5.30
N ARG A 245 19.27 18.68 -6.29
CA ARG A 245 18.90 19.93 -6.94
C ARG A 245 18.19 20.82 -5.91
N GLU A 246 18.42 22.12 -5.99
CA GLU A 246 17.68 23.08 -5.19
C GLU A 246 16.19 22.96 -5.54
N PHE A 247 15.33 22.99 -4.52
CA PHE A 247 13.90 22.76 -4.67
C PHE A 247 13.26 23.66 -5.74
N GLU A 248 13.66 24.93 -5.77
CA GLU A 248 13.18 25.92 -6.75
C GLU A 248 13.50 25.51 -8.20
N VAL A 249 14.71 24.98 -8.43
CA VAL A 249 15.12 24.50 -9.76
C VAL A 249 14.29 23.29 -10.17
N GLN A 250 14.05 22.36 -9.25
CA GLN A 250 13.23 21.17 -9.54
C GLN A 250 11.78 21.54 -9.85
N VAL A 251 11.19 22.48 -9.10
CA VAL A 251 9.83 22.96 -9.37
C VAL A 251 9.74 23.64 -10.73
N ALA A 252 10.73 24.47 -11.10
CA ALA A 252 10.76 25.11 -12.42
C ALA A 252 10.83 24.08 -13.56
N GLU A 253 11.73 23.09 -13.46
CA GLU A 253 11.83 22.01 -14.46
C GLU A 253 10.56 21.17 -14.56
N ASP A 254 9.92 20.89 -13.42
CA ASP A 254 8.66 20.14 -13.38
C ASP A 254 7.50 20.95 -13.98
N LEU A 255 7.45 22.27 -13.76
CA LEU A 255 6.50 23.17 -14.42
C LEU A 255 6.71 23.17 -15.94
N ASP A 256 7.95 23.33 -16.40
CA ASP A 256 8.27 23.28 -17.83
C ASP A 256 7.87 21.94 -18.47
N MET A 257 7.99 20.82 -17.74
CA MET A 257 7.58 19.49 -18.20
C MET A 257 6.06 19.35 -18.33
N LEU A 258 5.30 20.01 -17.44
CA LEU A 258 3.85 19.97 -17.42
C LEU A 258 3.21 20.99 -18.37
N ASP A 259 3.97 22.01 -18.78
CA ASP A 259 3.51 23.10 -19.63
C ASP A 259 3.04 22.60 -21.01
N ALA A 260 2.13 23.37 -21.62
CA ALA A 260 1.38 23.06 -22.83
C ALA A 260 0.44 21.82 -22.76
N GLY A 261 0.69 20.88 -21.85
CA GLY A 261 -0.13 19.69 -21.65
C GLY A 261 -1.17 19.87 -20.54
N LEU A 262 -0.71 20.02 -19.30
CA LEU A 262 -1.55 19.98 -18.10
C LEU A 262 -1.68 21.36 -17.43
N ILE A 263 -0.71 22.24 -17.67
CA ILE A 263 -0.72 23.62 -17.18
C ILE A 263 -0.44 24.60 -18.33
N GLU A 264 -0.56 25.88 -18.01
CA GLU A 264 -0.12 27.01 -18.82
C GLU A 264 0.66 27.95 -17.91
N ILE A 265 1.93 28.18 -18.25
CA ILE A 265 2.75 29.20 -17.60
C ILE A 265 2.44 30.54 -18.29
N GLU A 266 1.86 31.51 -17.57
CA GLU A 266 1.45 32.75 -18.23
C GLU A 266 2.68 33.64 -18.50
N PRO A 267 2.88 34.12 -19.75
CA PRO A 267 4.04 34.95 -20.10
C PRO A 267 4.13 36.20 -19.23
N ASP A 268 5.33 36.50 -18.74
CA ASP A 268 5.63 37.67 -17.89
C ASP A 268 4.87 37.72 -16.53
N SER A 269 4.21 36.62 -16.15
CA SER A 269 3.56 36.48 -14.85
C SER A 269 4.31 35.46 -13.98
N GLU A 270 4.32 35.66 -12.66
CA GLU A 270 4.74 34.62 -11.70
C GLU A 270 3.59 33.64 -11.39
N HIS A 271 2.74 33.33 -12.38
CA HIS A 271 1.55 32.49 -12.20
C HIS A 271 1.51 31.32 -13.19
N VAL A 272 0.84 30.27 -12.73
CA VAL A 272 0.58 29.05 -13.48
C VAL A 272 -0.91 28.77 -13.43
N THR A 273 -1.48 28.42 -14.58
CA THR A 273 -2.89 28.07 -14.71
C THR A 273 -3.04 26.58 -15.01
N LEU A 274 -3.75 25.86 -14.14
CA LEU A 274 -4.08 24.45 -14.32
C LEU A 274 -5.18 24.31 -15.39
N ARG A 275 -4.93 23.48 -16.41
CA ARG A 275 -5.92 23.15 -17.44
C ARG A 275 -6.92 22.12 -16.91
N ALA A 276 -7.93 22.59 -16.18
CA ALA A 276 -8.91 21.75 -15.50
C ALA A 276 -9.57 20.70 -16.42
N GLU A 277 -9.71 21.01 -17.72
CA GLU A 277 -10.23 20.10 -18.72
C GLU A 277 -9.32 18.92 -19.06
N GLN A 278 -8.01 19.07 -18.90
CA GLN A 278 -7.00 18.04 -19.17
C GLN A 278 -6.81 17.11 -17.95
N VAL A 279 -7.12 17.60 -16.74
CA VAL A 279 -6.97 16.85 -15.48
C VAL A 279 -8.30 16.34 -14.90
N ARG A 280 -9.35 16.21 -15.72
CA ARG A 280 -10.70 15.81 -15.27
C ARG A 280 -10.73 14.47 -14.55
N ALA A 281 -9.98 13.48 -15.05
CA ALA A 281 -9.95 12.15 -14.43
C ALA A 281 -9.30 12.21 -13.04
N VAL A 282 -8.18 12.93 -12.90
CA VAL A 282 -7.52 13.14 -11.60
C VAL A 282 -8.45 13.90 -10.65
N THR A 283 -9.12 14.95 -11.13
CA THR A 283 -10.10 15.73 -10.37
C THR A 283 -11.25 14.85 -9.86
N ALA A 284 -11.78 13.97 -10.70
CA ALA A 284 -12.85 13.05 -10.33
C ALA A 284 -12.42 12.06 -9.24
N ILE A 285 -11.17 11.58 -9.28
CA ILE A 285 -10.62 10.71 -8.23
C ILE A 285 -10.46 11.46 -6.92
N VAL A 286 -9.98 12.70 -6.96
CA VAL A 286 -9.86 13.54 -5.75
C VAL A 286 -11.24 13.75 -5.11
N ALA A 287 -12.24 14.09 -5.91
CA ALA A 287 -13.61 14.27 -5.43
C ALA A 287 -14.23 12.97 -4.88
N ASP A 288 -14.03 11.84 -5.57
CA ASP A 288 -14.43 10.52 -5.07
C ASP A 288 -13.73 10.22 -3.74
N ALA A 289 -12.45 10.54 -3.62
CA ALA A 289 -11.69 10.24 -2.41
C ALA A 289 -12.18 11.06 -1.20
N LEU A 290 -12.47 12.35 -1.40
CA LEU A 290 -13.09 13.21 -0.39
C LEU A 290 -14.45 12.66 0.07
N ALA A 291 -15.29 12.21 -0.86
CA ALA A 291 -16.63 11.71 -0.54
C ALA A 291 -16.63 10.30 0.07
N ARG A 292 -15.77 9.40 -0.42
CA ARG A 292 -15.77 7.97 -0.05
C ARG A 292 -14.93 7.67 1.19
N TYR A 293 -13.86 8.45 1.41
CA TYR A 293 -12.91 8.20 2.49
C TYR A 293 -12.91 9.30 3.56
N GLU A 294 -13.59 10.42 3.31
CA GLU A 294 -13.65 11.57 4.24
C GLU A 294 -12.24 12.05 4.66
N HIS A 295 -11.30 12.02 3.71
CA HIS A 295 -9.93 12.46 3.96
C HIS A 295 -9.87 13.98 4.20
N ASP A 296 -9.06 14.39 5.18
CA ASP A 296 -8.54 15.75 5.22
C ASP A 296 -7.47 15.94 4.11
N GLU A 297 -6.99 17.18 3.95
CA GLU A 297 -6.00 17.52 2.92
C GLU A 297 -4.74 16.66 3.00
N GLN A 298 -4.18 16.44 4.19
CA GLN A 298 -2.95 15.67 4.37
C GLN A 298 -3.15 14.19 4.00
N HIS A 299 -4.26 13.59 4.45
CA HIS A 299 -4.58 12.21 4.13
C HIS A 299 -4.93 12.04 2.64
N LEU A 300 -5.59 13.02 2.03
CA LEU A 300 -5.93 13.05 0.61
C LEU A 300 -4.66 13.08 -0.25
N MET A 301 -3.70 13.94 0.09
CA MET A 301 -2.39 13.98 -0.58
C MET A 301 -1.69 12.61 -0.50
N ALA A 302 -1.60 12.03 0.70
CA ALA A 302 -0.95 10.73 0.91
C ALA A 302 -1.63 9.58 0.15
N TYR A 303 -2.96 9.59 0.11
CA TYR A 303 -3.78 8.66 -0.65
C TYR A 303 -3.51 8.79 -2.16
N MET A 304 -3.66 10.00 -2.71
CA MET A 304 -3.52 10.25 -4.15
C MET A 304 -2.13 9.89 -4.65
N PHE A 305 -1.09 10.16 -3.86
CA PHE A 305 0.27 9.80 -4.22
C PHE A 305 0.54 8.31 -4.21
N SER A 306 -0.07 7.58 -3.27
CA SER A 306 0.01 6.12 -3.25
C SER A 306 -0.77 5.51 -4.41
N LEU A 307 -1.91 6.11 -4.77
CA LEU A 307 -2.81 5.62 -5.82
C LEU A 307 -2.19 5.84 -7.21
N LEU A 308 -1.64 7.02 -7.46
CA LEU A 308 -1.13 7.46 -8.75
C LEU A 308 0.39 7.24 -8.92
N GLY A 309 1.00 6.42 -8.06
CA GLY A 309 2.37 5.94 -8.23
C GLY A 309 3.45 7.02 -8.12
N VAL A 310 3.28 7.97 -7.20
CA VAL A 310 4.33 8.94 -6.85
C VAL A 310 5.42 8.28 -6.01
N TRP A 311 5.04 7.31 -5.16
CA TRP A 311 5.94 6.60 -4.24
C TRP A 311 6.46 5.26 -4.78
N ASP A 312 6.13 4.91 -6.03
CA ASP A 312 6.49 3.63 -6.65
C ASP A 312 7.95 3.58 -7.12
#